data_AF-A0A948C5S0-F1
#
_entry.id   AF-A0A948C5S0-F1
#
_cell.length_a   1.000
_cell.length_b   1.000
_cell.length_c   1.000
_cell.angle_alpha   90.00
_cell.angle_beta   90.00
_cell.angle_gamma   90.00
#
_symmetry.space_group_name_H-M   'P 1'
#
loop_
_entity.id
_entity.type
_entity.pdbx_description
1 polymer ?
#
loop_
_entity_poly.entity_id
_entity_poly.type
_entity_poly.pdbx_seq_one_letter_code
_entity_poly.pdbx_strand_id
1 'polypeptide(L)' 'MIVKNAKEGETFTDLFGTVHTLQATDLVIADSKNILALAGVVG' A
#
# COMPACT_ATOMS: atom_id res chain seq x y z
N MET A 1 -11.36 -7.25 -2.10
CA MET A 1 -9.94 -7.07 -2.45
C MET A 1 -9.89 -6.29 -3.75
N ILE A 2 -9.23 -5.15 -3.75
CA ILE A 2 -9.11 -4.24 -4.89
C ILE A 2 -7.62 -4.02 -5.12
N VAL A 3 -7.17 -4.22 -6.35
CA VAL A 3 -5.83 -3.82 -6.78
C VAL A 3 -5.96 -2.45 -7.43
N LYS A 4 -5.24 -1.46 -6.90
CA LYS A 4 -5.28 -0.08 -7.37
C LYS A 4 -3.92 0.58 -7.19
N ASN A 5 -3.73 1.73 -7.83
CA ASN A 5 -2.64 2.63 -7.48
C ASN A 5 -2.86 3.25 -6.10
N ALA A 6 -1.77 3.45 -5.35
CA ALA A 6 -1.76 4.26 -4.15
C ALA A 6 -2.01 5.72 -4.50
N LYS A 7 -2.37 6.51 -3.49
CA LYS A 7 -2.36 7.97 -3.60
C LYS A 7 -0.96 8.48 -3.27
N GLU A 8 -0.56 9.57 -3.93
CA GLU A 8 0.69 10.26 -3.62
C GLU A 8 0.70 10.68 -2.14
N GLY A 9 1.74 10.28 -1.41
CA GLY A 9 1.90 10.56 0.01
C GLY A 9 1.08 9.66 0.94
N GLU A 10 0.37 8.66 0.43
CA GLU A 10 -0.36 7.68 1.26
C GLU A 10 0.63 6.89 2.11
N THR A 11 0.30 6.59 3.36
CA THR A 11 1.19 5.85 4.25
C THR A 11 0.74 4.40 4.39
N PHE A 12 1.70 3.49 4.35
CA PHE A 12 1.50 2.07 4.57
C PHE A 12 2.52 1.55 5.58
N THR A 13 2.03 0.82 6.59
CA THR A 13 2.90 0.14 7.56
C THR A 13 2.98 -1.33 7.18
N ASP A 14 4.18 -1.82 6.93
CA ASP A 14 4.39 -3.24 6.59
C ASP A 14 4.34 -4.16 7.82
N LEU A 15 4.41 -5.47 7.58
CA LEU A 15 4.43 -6.49 8.63
C LEU A 15 5.61 -6.38 9.62
N PHE A 16 6.63 -5.59 9.31
CA PHE A 16 7.78 -5.36 10.18
C PHE A 16 7.65 -4.06 10.99
N GLY A 17 6.54 -3.34 10.84
CA GLY A 17 6.29 -2.06 11.49
C GLY A 17 7.00 -0.88 10.83
N THR A 18 7.54 -1.06 9.62
CA THR A 18 8.17 0.04 8.87
C THR A 18 7.09 0.84 8.15
N VAL A 19 7.14 2.17 8.31
CA VAL A 19 6.22 3.08 7.62
C VAL A 19 6.83 3.49 6.29
N HIS A 20 6.09 3.25 5.23
CA HIS A 20 6.40 3.65 3.86
C HIS A 20 5.48 4.79 3.43
N THR A 21 6.04 5.76 2.73
CA THR A 21 5.27 6.79 2.02
C THR A 21 5.20 6.38 0.56
N LEU A 22 3.97 6.20 0.06
CA LEU A 22 3.70 5.67 -1.25
C LEU A 22 3.60 6.79 -2.29
N GLN A 23 3.98 6.46 -3.50
CA GLN A 23 3.84 7.29 -4.69
C GLN A 23 2.61 6.84 -5.49
N ALA A 24 2.06 7.73 -6.32
CA ALA A 24 0.92 7.40 -7.17
C ALA A 24 1.21 6.25 -8.18
N THR A 25 2.47 5.96 -8.43
CA THR A 25 2.92 4.83 -9.27
C THR A 25 2.93 3.49 -8.54
N ASP A 26 2.84 3.48 -7.20
CA ASP A 26 2.86 2.25 -6.42
C ASP A 26 1.54 1.51 -6.54
N LEU A 27 1.63 0.22 -6.86
CA LEU A 27 0.47 -0.66 -6.93
C LEU A 27 0.23 -1.29 -5.55
N VAL A 28 -0.99 -1.19 -5.04
CA VAL A 28 -1.36 -1.71 -3.73
C VAL A 28 -2.54 -2.67 -3.81
N ILE A 29 -2.55 -3.62 -2.88
CA ILE A 29 -3.70 -4.47 -2.60
C ILE A 29 -4.41 -3.84 -1.41
N ALA A 30 -5.67 -3.48 -1.57
CA ALA A 30 -6.46 -2.82 -0.55
C ALA A 30 -7.83 -3.51 -0.35
N ASP A 31 -8.44 -3.27 0.79
CA ASP A 31 -9.87 -3.44 0.99
C ASP A 31 -10.59 -2.08 0.93
N SER A 32 -11.84 -2.04 1.38
CA SER A 32 -12.63 -0.81 1.36
C SER A 32 -12.16 0.26 2.36
N LYS A 33 -11.27 -0.08 3.30
CA LYS A 33 -10.82 0.78 4.39
C LYS A 33 -9.31 0.96 4.45
N ASN A 34 -8.51 -0.06 4.15
CA ASN A 34 -7.08 -0.08 4.39
C ASN A 34 -6.29 -0.67 3.22
N ILE A 35 -5.03 -0.24 3.10
CA ILE A 35 -4.02 -0.93 2.30
C ILE A 35 -3.60 -2.18 3.08
N LEU A 36 -3.60 -3.32 2.40
CA LEU A 36 -3.24 -4.61 2.95
C LEU A 36 -1.82 -5.03 2.56
N ALA A 37 -1.33 -4.59 1.39
CA ALA A 37 0.00 -4.93 0.90
C ALA A 37 0.45 -3.98 -0.23
N LEU A 38 1.76 -3.86 -0.40
CA LEU A 38 2.38 -3.32 -1.61
C LEU A 38 2.57 -4.45 -2.63
N ALA A 39 1.90 -4.35 -3.78
CA ALA A 39 1.84 -5.43 -4.75
C ALA A 39 3.22 -5.71 -5.36
N GLY A 40 3.74 -6.93 -5.12
CA GLY A 40 5.03 -7.39 -5.63
C GLY A 40 6.25 -7.02 -4.78
N VAL A 41 6.05 -6.37 -3.62
CA VAL A 41 7.14 -5.99 -2.72
C VAL A 41 6.97 -6.64 -1.35
N VAL A 42 5.90 -6.31 -0.62
CA VAL A 42 5.72 -6.75 0.77
C VAL A 42 4.26 -6.59 1.21
N GLY A 43 3.77 -7.55 2.00
CA GLY A 43 2.49 -7.49 2.69
C GLY A 43 2.64 -6.96 4.10
#